data_AF-A0A9D5JHD9-F1
#
_entry.id   AF-A0A9D5JHD9-F1
#
_cell.length_a   1.000
_cell.length_b   1.000
_cell.length_c   1.000
_cell.angle_alpha   90.00
_cell.angle_beta   90.00
_cell.angle_gamma   90.00
#
_symmetry.space_group_name_H-M   'P 1'
#
loop_
_entity.id
_entity.type
_entity.pdbx_description
1 polymer ?
#
loop_
_entity_poly.entity_id
_entity_poly.type
_entity_poly.pdbx_seq_one_letter_code
_entity_poly.pdbx_strand_id
1 'polypeptide(L)'
;MQFTDLPLKAPREWYDEAMDLYRGKVASRIKALYRVGNITYPGLSDLDLLLVTSESRLDNNQFFSFERLPHRLHRLFLHQPFIIPADMTSIIEYTTHSRRELLYGDDIFDGSTSLENFTINYCRSLESFCHYRTYVARTRQRGWVSARMMIAVASAFRFSLADFALGETGISPQRYGERIDALRAAYYEEVSTPQALLQEAWSTLSGTVDDLERQLKERLPLRPGESSAEFAETFVNGQREVECLDESLVLRRRAIIEKYHRRLAQLRLSYGFLFYLTAYSRTLQPYRQRPLVRRIAQARYKPQRLIDEFKHRLPRTPAR
;
A
#
# COMPACT_ATOMS: atom_id res chain seq x y z
N MET A 1 -7.36 -22.62 -7.46
CA MET A 1 -6.40 -21.50 -7.32
C MET A 1 -5.11 -22.06 -6.74
N GLN A 2 -3.95 -21.78 -7.32
CA GLN A 2 -2.66 -22.19 -6.75
C GLN A 2 -2.10 -21.08 -5.84
N PHE A 3 -1.67 -21.43 -4.63
CA PHE A 3 -1.02 -20.48 -3.71
C PHE A 3 0.50 -20.65 -3.76
N THR A 4 1.22 -19.54 -3.89
CA THR A 4 2.69 -19.46 -3.84
C THR A 4 3.12 -18.57 -2.69
N ASP A 5 4.42 -18.51 -2.34
CA ASP A 5 4.96 -17.61 -1.30
C ASP A 5 4.14 -17.64 -0.01
N LEU A 6 4.07 -18.84 0.60
CA LEU A 6 3.32 -19.07 1.82
C LEU A 6 3.85 -18.19 2.96
N PRO A 7 2.98 -17.50 3.72
CA PRO A 7 3.43 -16.72 4.85
C PRO A 7 4.17 -17.58 5.86
N LEU A 8 5.30 -17.07 6.32
CA LEU A 8 6.14 -17.70 7.34
C LEU A 8 6.06 -16.89 8.63
N LYS A 9 6.08 -17.55 9.79
CA LYS A 9 6.19 -16.85 11.07
C LYS A 9 7.44 -15.97 11.05
N ALA A 10 7.26 -14.72 11.45
CA ALA A 10 8.35 -13.78 11.65
C ALA A 10 8.31 -13.31 13.11
N PRO A 11 9.43 -13.39 13.84
CA PRO A 11 9.49 -12.84 15.18
C PRO A 11 9.23 -11.32 15.17
N ARG A 12 8.60 -10.79 16.23
CA ARG A 12 8.25 -9.36 16.31
C ARG A 12 9.50 -8.49 16.30
N GLU A 13 10.56 -8.93 16.96
CA GLU A 13 11.85 -8.25 17.02
C GLU A 13 12.51 -8.05 15.65
N TRP A 14 12.11 -8.83 14.63
CA TRP A 14 12.59 -8.59 13.26
C TRP A 14 11.98 -7.32 12.65
N TYR A 15 10.76 -6.94 13.05
CA TYR A 15 10.14 -5.69 12.60
C TYR A 15 10.86 -4.49 13.21
N ASP A 16 11.15 -4.54 14.51
CA ASP A 16 11.89 -3.49 15.21
C ASP A 16 13.29 -3.31 14.60
N GLU A 17 14.00 -4.43 14.39
CA GLU A 17 15.29 -4.42 13.72
C GLU A 17 15.20 -3.85 12.29
N ALA A 18 14.19 -4.23 11.51
CA ALA A 18 14.00 -3.71 10.15
C ALA A 18 13.74 -2.20 10.15
N MET A 19 12.92 -1.70 11.07
CA MET A 19 12.66 -0.26 11.22
C MET A 19 13.94 0.50 11.59
N ASP A 20 14.72 0.00 12.56
CA ASP A 20 15.97 0.62 12.98
C ASP A 20 17.04 0.65 11.89
N LEU A 21 17.25 -0.48 11.22
CA LEU A 21 18.19 -0.57 10.11
C LEU A 21 17.75 0.32 8.94
N TYR A 22 16.46 0.30 8.59
CA TYR A 22 15.93 1.12 7.52
C TYR A 22 16.11 2.61 7.84
N ARG A 23 15.71 3.04 9.04
CA ARG A 23 15.93 4.39 9.56
C ARG A 23 17.38 4.83 9.38
N GLY A 24 18.35 4.03 9.86
CA GLY A 24 19.78 4.35 9.71
C GLY A 24 20.24 4.46 8.25
N LYS A 25 19.61 3.72 7.32
CA LYS A 25 19.94 3.77 5.89
C LYS A 25 19.40 5.00 5.16
N VAL A 26 18.29 5.58 5.63
CA VAL A 26 17.61 6.70 4.96
C VAL A 26 17.74 8.05 5.68
N ALA A 27 18.05 8.06 6.98
CA ALA A 27 18.09 9.25 7.85
C ALA A 27 18.72 10.50 7.19
N SER A 28 19.87 10.34 6.54
CA SER A 28 20.59 11.45 5.89
C SER A 28 19.88 12.14 4.71
N ARG A 29 18.71 11.65 4.28
CA ARG A 29 17.97 12.19 3.12
C ARG A 29 16.47 12.34 3.35
N ILE A 30 15.99 12.10 4.55
CA ILE A 30 14.58 12.26 4.90
C ILE A 30 14.42 13.35 5.95
N LYS A 31 13.26 14.00 5.97
CA LYS A 31 12.84 14.87 7.06
C LYS A 31 12.11 14.09 8.15
N ALA A 32 11.35 13.07 7.75
CA ALA A 32 10.59 12.23 8.67
C ALA A 32 10.41 10.80 8.14
N LEU A 33 10.29 9.84 9.05
CA LEU A 33 9.92 8.44 8.78
C LEU A 33 8.81 8.02 9.74
N TYR A 34 7.79 7.39 9.21
CA TYR A 34 6.65 6.87 9.97
C TYR A 34 6.46 5.38 9.69
N ARG A 35 6.00 4.64 10.71
CA ARG A 35 5.27 3.39 10.51
C ARG A 35 3.80 3.71 10.26
N VAL A 36 3.19 3.08 9.28
CA VAL A 36 1.74 3.16 9.05
C VAL A 36 1.07 1.88 9.51
N GLY A 37 -0.08 2.01 10.16
CA GLY A 37 -0.87 0.86 10.61
C GLY A 37 -0.23 0.07 11.76
N ASN A 38 -0.72 -1.16 11.94
CA ASN A 38 -0.42 -2.01 13.09
C ASN A 38 0.08 -3.38 12.65
N ILE A 39 1.10 -3.89 13.35
CA ILE A 39 1.62 -5.25 13.17
C ILE A 39 0.93 -6.16 14.20
N THR A 40 -0.28 -6.63 13.88
CA THR A 40 -1.07 -7.50 14.77
C THR A 40 -0.63 -8.96 14.67
N TYR A 41 -0.38 -9.44 13.45
CA TYR A 41 0.00 -10.83 13.18
C TYR A 41 1.37 -10.88 12.48
N PRO A 42 2.48 -10.99 13.24
CA PRO A 42 3.83 -11.03 12.68
C PRO A 42 4.01 -12.16 11.64
N GLY A 43 4.54 -11.82 10.46
CA GLY A 43 4.67 -12.74 9.32
C GLY A 43 3.46 -12.77 8.37
N LEU A 44 2.29 -12.31 8.84
CA LEU A 44 1.06 -12.08 8.04
C LEU A 44 0.74 -10.59 7.86
N SER A 45 1.48 -9.70 8.54
CA SER A 45 1.32 -8.25 8.47
C SER A 45 2.49 -7.66 7.70
N ASP A 46 2.20 -6.69 6.85
CA ASP A 46 3.22 -5.89 6.18
C ASP A 46 3.88 -4.91 7.18
N LEU A 47 5.08 -4.45 6.85
CA LEU A 47 5.75 -3.34 7.50
C LEU A 47 5.63 -2.11 6.60
N ASP A 48 4.52 -1.40 6.77
CA ASP A 48 4.22 -0.21 5.97
C ASP A 48 5.02 0.97 6.51
N LEU A 49 5.93 1.49 5.69
CA LEU A 49 6.72 2.68 6.00
C LEU A 49 6.30 3.83 5.09
N LEU A 50 6.26 5.03 5.66
CA LEU A 50 6.03 6.28 4.94
C LEU A 50 7.14 7.25 5.29
N LEU A 51 7.78 7.84 4.28
CA LEU A 51 8.86 8.82 4.49
C LEU A 51 8.57 10.13 3.79
N VAL A 52 9.06 11.22 4.37
CA VAL A 52 9.09 12.54 3.75
C VAL A 52 10.53 12.85 3.36
N THR A 53 10.78 13.12 2.08
CA THR A 53 12.14 13.39 1.60
C THR A 53 12.65 14.73 2.13
N SER A 54 13.97 14.90 2.17
CA SER A 54 14.61 16.20 2.42
C SER A 54 14.87 17.00 1.15
N GLU A 55 14.89 16.32 0.00
CA GLU A 55 15.23 16.88 -1.32
C GLU A 55 16.61 17.56 -1.40
N SER A 56 17.44 17.38 -0.38
CA SER A 56 18.77 17.98 -0.28
C SER A 56 19.80 17.38 -1.26
N ARG A 57 19.47 16.24 -1.88
CA ARG A 57 20.38 15.45 -2.72
C ARG A 57 19.62 14.80 -3.87
N LEU A 58 20.37 14.30 -4.86
CA LEU A 58 19.83 13.47 -5.93
C LEU A 58 19.31 12.15 -5.38
N ASP A 59 18.01 12.14 -5.09
CA ASP A 59 17.27 10.95 -4.67
C ASP A 59 17.06 9.97 -5.83
N ASN A 60 16.88 8.70 -5.47
CA ASN A 60 16.62 7.64 -6.43
C ASN A 60 15.95 6.45 -5.76
N ASN A 61 15.31 5.63 -6.59
CA ASN A 61 14.70 4.36 -6.23
C ASN A 61 15.53 3.50 -5.29
N GLN A 62 16.83 3.31 -5.54
CA GLN A 62 17.58 2.33 -4.77
C GLN A 62 17.86 2.85 -3.36
N PHE A 63 17.98 4.17 -3.17
CA PHE A 63 18.25 4.73 -1.86
C PHE A 63 17.12 4.47 -0.86
N PHE A 64 15.86 4.71 -1.23
CA PHE A 64 14.72 4.50 -0.34
C PHE A 64 14.20 3.06 -0.33
N SER A 65 14.84 2.14 -1.05
CA SER A 65 14.31 0.78 -1.16
C SER A 65 14.67 -0.05 0.06
N PHE A 66 13.73 -0.87 0.54
CA PHE A 66 14.02 -1.89 1.56
C PHE A 66 15.00 -2.96 1.05
N GLU A 67 15.25 -3.07 -0.26
CA GLU A 67 16.20 -4.03 -0.86
C GLU A 67 17.65 -3.87 -0.31
N ARG A 68 17.94 -2.72 0.32
CA ARG A 68 19.20 -2.41 1.02
C ARG A 68 19.33 -3.08 2.40
N LEU A 69 18.25 -3.59 2.96
CA LEU A 69 18.24 -4.32 4.23
C LEU A 69 18.78 -5.75 4.02
N PRO A 70 19.17 -6.45 5.10
CA PRO A 70 19.47 -7.88 5.05
C PRO A 70 18.32 -8.68 4.41
N HIS A 71 18.64 -9.64 3.54
CA HIS A 71 17.63 -10.39 2.78
C HIS A 71 16.54 -11.05 3.65
N ARG A 72 16.90 -11.50 4.86
CA ARG A 72 15.94 -12.12 5.80
C ARG A 72 14.80 -11.18 6.23
N LEU A 73 15.02 -9.86 6.18
CA LEU A 73 14.05 -8.85 6.57
C LEU A 73 13.15 -8.43 5.40
N HIS A 74 13.50 -8.76 4.16
CA HIS A 74 12.70 -8.39 2.96
C HIS A 74 11.31 -8.99 3.01
N ARG A 75 11.14 -10.16 3.66
CA ARG A 75 9.84 -10.82 3.80
C ARG A 75 8.83 -10.06 4.66
N LEU A 76 9.29 -9.08 5.44
CA LEU A 76 8.43 -8.23 6.25
C LEU A 76 7.75 -7.14 5.40
N PHE A 77 8.23 -6.91 4.18
CA PHE A 77 7.71 -5.91 3.25
C PHE A 77 6.94 -6.60 2.12
N LEU A 78 5.73 -6.11 1.81
CA LEU A 78 4.97 -6.51 0.62
C LEU A 78 4.97 -5.41 -0.45
N HIS A 79 5.19 -4.17 -0.03
CA HIS A 79 5.45 -3.06 -0.93
C HIS A 79 6.68 -2.25 -0.53
N GLN A 80 7.13 -1.39 -1.45
CA GLN A 80 8.18 -0.42 -1.14
C GLN A 80 7.60 0.72 -0.27
N PRO A 81 8.40 1.36 0.59
CA PRO A 81 7.94 2.48 1.41
C PRO A 81 7.24 3.56 0.59
N PHE A 82 6.17 4.14 1.15
CA PHE A 82 5.50 5.30 0.61
C PHE A 82 6.43 6.52 0.70
N ILE A 83 6.44 7.36 -0.33
CA ILE A 83 7.36 8.50 -0.41
C ILE A 83 6.59 9.78 -0.66
N ILE A 84 6.72 10.75 0.24
CA ILE A 84 6.16 12.09 0.09
C ILE A 84 7.31 13.08 -0.17
N PRO A 85 7.33 13.74 -1.34
CA PRO A 85 8.23 14.87 -1.57
C PRO A 85 8.03 15.97 -0.53
N ALA A 86 9.11 16.65 -0.14
CA ALA A 86 9.09 17.66 0.93
C ALA A 86 8.12 18.81 0.67
N ASP A 87 7.90 19.14 -0.61
CA ASP A 87 7.02 20.20 -1.10
C ASP A 87 5.58 19.74 -1.38
N MET A 88 5.26 18.48 -1.05
CA MET A 88 3.97 17.84 -1.33
C MET A 88 3.32 17.24 -0.08
N THR A 89 3.64 17.72 1.12
CA THR A 89 3.14 17.16 2.39
C THR A 89 1.62 17.17 2.53
N SER A 90 0.94 18.17 1.96
CA SER A 90 -0.53 18.28 1.97
C SER A 90 -1.24 17.13 1.23
N ILE A 91 -0.51 16.32 0.45
CA ILE A 91 -1.08 15.15 -0.24
C ILE A 91 -1.66 14.14 0.76
N ILE A 92 -1.14 14.11 1.99
CA ILE A 92 -1.53 13.14 3.02
C ILE A 92 -3.03 13.22 3.37
N GLU A 93 -3.61 14.43 3.26
CA GLU A 93 -5.02 14.73 3.53
C GLU A 93 -5.97 13.89 2.64
N TYR A 94 -5.51 13.48 1.45
CA TYR A 94 -6.30 12.73 0.48
C TYR A 94 -6.14 11.21 0.58
N THR A 95 -5.43 10.71 1.60
CA THR A 95 -5.10 9.29 1.76
C THR A 95 -5.84 8.65 2.95
N THR A 96 -5.65 7.35 3.14
CA THR A 96 -6.15 6.58 4.30
C THR A 96 -5.07 6.33 5.35
N HIS A 97 -3.85 6.86 5.18
CA HIS A 97 -2.71 6.64 6.08
C HIS A 97 -2.80 7.52 7.34
N SER A 98 -3.94 7.54 8.04
CA SER A 98 -4.17 8.41 9.22
C SER A 98 -3.47 7.92 10.49
N ARG A 99 -3.30 6.61 10.66
CA ARG A 99 -2.61 6.00 11.81
C ARG A 99 -1.12 5.87 11.53
N ARG A 100 -0.35 6.84 12.01
CA ARG A 100 1.10 6.94 11.80
C ARG A 100 1.81 7.00 13.14
N GLU A 101 2.93 6.29 13.26
CA GLU A 101 3.85 6.39 14.39
C GLU A 101 5.18 6.97 13.88
N LEU A 102 5.61 8.10 14.42
CA LEU A 102 6.88 8.72 14.06
C LEU A 102 8.04 7.86 14.56
N LEU A 103 8.93 7.47 13.65
CA LEU A 103 10.13 6.66 13.94
C LEU A 103 11.41 7.50 13.90
N TYR A 104 11.41 8.61 13.16
CA TYR A 104 12.57 9.49 12.98
C TYR A 104 12.18 10.86 12.45
N GLY A 105 12.90 11.90 12.88
CA GLY A 105 12.78 13.26 12.36
C GLY A 105 11.74 14.09 13.11
N ASP A 106 11.24 15.13 12.46
CA ASP A 106 10.19 15.99 13.00
C ASP A 106 8.80 15.44 12.60
N ASP A 107 7.79 15.61 13.47
CA ASP A 107 6.42 15.26 13.11
C ASP A 107 5.82 16.32 12.17
N ILE A 108 6.03 16.10 10.87
CA ILE A 108 5.54 16.95 9.78
C ILE A 108 4.02 16.88 9.65
N PHE A 109 3.41 15.81 10.17
CA PHE A 109 1.97 15.57 10.05
C PHE A 109 1.24 15.73 11.37
N ASP A 110 1.87 16.34 12.38
CA ASP A 110 1.18 16.68 13.62
C ASP A 110 -0.03 17.58 13.30
N GLY A 111 -1.17 17.25 13.89
CA GLY A 111 -2.47 17.86 13.58
C GLY A 111 -3.02 17.61 12.17
N SER A 112 -2.28 16.96 11.27
CA SER A 112 -2.77 16.65 9.91
C SER A 112 -3.67 15.42 9.93
N THR A 113 -4.98 15.64 9.88
CA THR A 113 -5.98 14.58 9.72
C THR A 113 -6.29 14.33 8.24
N SER A 114 -6.81 13.15 7.92
CA SER A 114 -7.42 12.93 6.61
C SER A 114 -8.59 13.90 6.44
N LEU A 115 -8.75 14.46 5.24
CA LEU A 115 -9.86 15.36 4.95
C LEU A 115 -11.18 14.59 5.02
N GLU A 116 -11.91 14.76 6.13
CA GLU A 116 -13.22 14.16 6.35
C GLU A 116 -14.28 14.89 5.53
N ASN A 117 -14.37 14.54 4.26
CA ASN A 117 -15.34 15.09 3.33
C ASN A 117 -15.98 13.96 2.51
N PHE A 118 -17.31 13.98 2.37
CA PHE A 118 -18.07 12.94 1.69
C PHE A 118 -17.57 12.69 0.25
N THR A 119 -17.32 13.76 -0.53
CA THR A 119 -16.81 13.65 -1.90
C THR A 119 -15.43 13.02 -1.95
N ILE A 120 -14.54 13.40 -1.04
CA ILE A 120 -13.18 12.83 -0.96
C ILE A 120 -13.22 11.36 -0.54
N ASN A 121 -14.09 11.01 0.42
CA ASN A 121 -14.32 9.63 0.83
C ASN A 121 -14.83 8.81 -0.35
N TYR A 122 -15.80 9.33 -1.09
CA TYR A 122 -16.34 8.69 -2.28
C TYR A 122 -15.26 8.45 -3.36
N CYS A 123 -14.40 9.44 -3.63
CA CYS A 123 -13.24 9.26 -4.52
C CYS A 123 -12.28 8.16 -4.03
N ARG A 124 -11.95 8.13 -2.73
CA ARG A 124 -11.07 7.11 -2.15
C ARG A 124 -11.69 5.71 -2.25
N SER A 125 -12.98 5.58 -1.99
CA SER A 125 -13.74 4.34 -2.13
C SER A 125 -13.67 3.82 -3.57
N LEU A 126 -13.97 4.65 -4.56
CA LEU A 126 -13.91 4.27 -5.98
C LEU A 126 -12.49 3.93 -6.44
N GLU A 127 -11.48 4.67 -5.98
CA GLU A 127 -10.07 4.37 -6.24
C GLU A 127 -9.68 2.98 -5.72
N SER A 128 -10.05 2.67 -4.46
CA SER A 128 -9.85 1.36 -3.85
C SER A 128 -10.60 0.27 -4.62
N PHE A 129 -11.86 0.50 -5.01
CA PHE A 129 -12.63 -0.46 -5.80
C PHE A 129 -11.92 -0.84 -7.11
N CYS A 130 -11.42 0.15 -7.86
CA CYS A 130 -10.62 -0.11 -9.07
C CYS A 130 -9.42 -1.01 -8.78
N HIS A 131 -8.72 -0.76 -7.66
CA HIS A 131 -7.58 -1.55 -7.22
C HIS A 131 -7.96 -3.01 -6.92
N TYR A 132 -8.92 -3.23 -6.03
CA TYR A 132 -9.32 -4.58 -5.60
C TYR A 132 -9.96 -5.39 -6.72
N ARG A 133 -10.83 -4.78 -7.54
CA ARG A 133 -11.41 -5.43 -8.72
C ARG A 133 -10.32 -5.88 -9.69
N THR A 134 -9.37 -5.00 -9.99
CA THR A 134 -8.24 -5.32 -10.88
C THR A 134 -7.37 -6.43 -10.29
N TYR A 135 -7.09 -6.39 -8.99
CA TYR A 135 -6.34 -7.43 -8.29
C TYR A 135 -7.03 -8.80 -8.39
N VAL A 136 -8.33 -8.87 -8.11
CA VAL A 136 -9.12 -10.10 -8.18
C VAL A 136 -9.17 -10.63 -9.61
N ALA A 137 -9.48 -9.78 -10.59
CA ALA A 137 -9.55 -10.16 -12.00
C ALA A 137 -8.22 -10.73 -12.53
N ARG A 138 -7.10 -10.04 -12.26
CA ARG A 138 -5.76 -10.51 -12.65
C ARG A 138 -5.37 -11.82 -11.98
N THR A 139 -5.74 -11.98 -10.71
CA THR A 139 -5.46 -13.21 -9.96
C THR A 139 -6.25 -14.40 -10.52
N ARG A 140 -7.55 -14.21 -10.80
CA ARG A 140 -8.38 -15.21 -11.49
C ARG A 140 -7.80 -15.59 -12.85
N GLN A 141 -7.40 -14.60 -13.65
CA GLN A 141 -6.82 -14.82 -14.97
C GLN A 141 -5.50 -15.62 -14.92
N ARG A 142 -4.65 -15.38 -13.91
CA ARG A 142 -3.37 -16.09 -13.76
C ARG A 142 -3.52 -17.50 -13.20
N GLY A 143 -4.57 -17.76 -12.41
CA GLY A 143 -4.79 -19.05 -11.75
C GLY A 143 -3.90 -19.30 -10.52
N TRP A 144 -3.01 -18.36 -10.18
CA TRP A 144 -2.13 -18.43 -9.00
C TRP A 144 -1.96 -17.07 -8.31
N VAL A 145 -1.64 -17.10 -7.02
CA VAL A 145 -1.42 -15.89 -6.18
C VAL A 145 -0.40 -16.14 -5.07
N SER A 146 0.38 -15.11 -4.70
CA SER A 146 1.16 -15.14 -3.45
C SER A 146 0.18 -15.13 -2.28
N ALA A 147 0.19 -16.17 -1.45
CA ALA A 147 -0.64 -16.29 -0.26
C ALA A 147 -0.39 -15.14 0.71
N ARG A 148 0.89 -14.78 0.92
CA ARG A 148 1.30 -13.67 1.77
C ARG A 148 0.69 -12.34 1.31
N MET A 149 0.82 -12.04 0.01
CA MET A 149 0.20 -10.83 -0.57
C MET A 149 -1.33 -10.88 -0.47
N MET A 150 -1.96 -12.01 -0.80
CA MET A 150 -3.41 -12.17 -0.76
C MET A 150 -3.99 -11.93 0.63
N ILE A 151 -3.37 -12.48 1.68
CA ILE A 151 -3.82 -12.27 3.06
C ILE A 151 -3.70 -10.81 3.46
N ALA A 152 -2.61 -10.13 3.10
CA ALA A 152 -2.45 -8.72 3.40
C ALA A 152 -3.47 -7.84 2.65
N VAL A 153 -3.70 -8.12 1.37
CA VAL A 153 -4.73 -7.44 0.56
C VAL A 153 -6.11 -7.66 1.17
N ALA A 154 -6.46 -8.90 1.54
CA ALA A 154 -7.72 -9.22 2.21
C ALA A 154 -7.86 -8.46 3.53
N SER A 155 -6.80 -8.45 4.35
CA SER A 155 -6.77 -7.68 5.59
C SER A 155 -6.96 -6.18 5.35
N ALA A 156 -6.31 -5.60 4.34
CA ALA A 156 -6.42 -4.17 4.04
C ALA A 156 -7.80 -3.77 3.49
N PHE A 157 -8.49 -4.68 2.78
CA PHE A 157 -9.77 -4.38 2.14
C PHE A 157 -10.86 -3.93 3.12
N ARG A 158 -10.80 -4.35 4.38
CA ARG A 158 -11.73 -3.91 5.43
C ARG A 158 -11.77 -2.38 5.58
N PHE A 159 -10.65 -1.68 5.36
CA PHE A 159 -10.58 -0.23 5.47
C PHE A 159 -11.28 0.44 4.30
N SER A 160 -11.15 -0.12 3.10
CA SER A 160 -11.89 0.34 1.93
C SER A 160 -13.40 0.10 2.08
N LEU A 161 -13.79 -1.05 2.64
CA LEU A 161 -15.19 -1.32 2.95
C LEU A 161 -15.75 -0.31 3.98
N ALA A 162 -14.95 0.12 4.95
CA ALA A 162 -15.35 1.15 5.91
C ALA A 162 -15.62 2.50 5.22
N ASP A 163 -14.79 2.89 4.24
CA ASP A 163 -15.05 4.09 3.43
C ASP A 163 -16.33 3.94 2.57
N PHE A 164 -16.68 2.72 2.13
CA PHE A 164 -17.93 2.42 1.41
C PHE A 164 -19.17 2.33 2.30
N ALA A 165 -19.03 1.96 3.58
CA ALA A 165 -20.16 1.86 4.51
C ALA A 165 -20.84 3.22 4.74
N LEU A 166 -20.10 4.32 4.58
CA LEU A 166 -20.64 5.68 4.56
C LEU A 166 -21.62 5.93 3.40
N GLY A 167 -21.55 5.10 2.34
CA GLY A 167 -22.46 5.12 1.20
C GLY A 167 -23.48 3.96 1.20
N GLU A 168 -23.75 3.37 2.36
CA GLU A 168 -24.80 2.36 2.60
C GLU A 168 -24.63 1.00 1.91
N THR A 169 -23.41 0.52 1.64
CA THR A 169 -23.29 -0.87 1.13
C THR A 169 -23.83 -1.86 2.17
N GLY A 170 -24.53 -2.91 1.74
CA GLY A 170 -25.02 -3.98 2.63
C GLY A 170 -23.89 -4.86 3.20
N ILE A 171 -22.63 -4.52 2.92
CA ILE A 171 -21.45 -5.27 3.31
C ILE A 171 -20.94 -4.69 4.63
N SER A 172 -20.98 -5.49 5.70
CA SER A 172 -20.44 -5.07 6.99
C SER A 172 -18.90 -5.15 6.99
N PRO A 173 -18.18 -4.02 7.12
CA PRO A 173 -16.70 -4.02 7.17
C PRO A 173 -16.18 -4.74 8.41
N GLN A 174 -16.93 -4.63 9.52
CA GLN A 174 -16.60 -5.30 10.79
C GLN A 174 -16.68 -6.81 10.65
N ARG A 175 -17.81 -7.36 10.18
CA ARG A 175 -17.96 -8.82 9.99
C ARG A 175 -16.92 -9.38 9.01
N TYR A 176 -16.64 -8.64 7.93
CA TYR A 176 -15.57 -9.00 7.01
C TYR A 176 -14.20 -9.03 7.70
N GLY A 177 -13.87 -7.99 8.46
CA GLY A 177 -12.61 -7.89 9.21
C GLY A 177 -12.44 -9.01 10.25
N GLU A 178 -13.46 -9.27 11.05
CA GLU A 178 -13.49 -10.35 12.05
C GLU A 178 -13.25 -11.71 11.38
N ARG A 179 -13.88 -11.95 10.23
CA ARG A 179 -13.69 -13.18 9.46
C ARG A 179 -12.25 -13.34 8.96
N ILE A 180 -11.67 -12.30 8.40
CA ILE A 180 -10.28 -12.34 7.92
C ILE A 180 -9.30 -12.52 9.09
N ASP A 181 -9.53 -11.86 10.23
CA ASP A 181 -8.67 -12.00 11.42
C ASP A 181 -8.76 -13.41 12.03
N ALA A 182 -9.94 -14.04 12.04
CA ALA A 182 -10.09 -15.43 12.44
C ALA A 182 -9.28 -16.38 11.54
N LEU A 183 -9.32 -16.18 10.21
CA LEU A 183 -8.52 -16.98 9.27
C LEU A 183 -7.01 -16.77 9.46
N ARG A 184 -6.58 -15.55 9.79
CA ARG A 184 -5.17 -15.23 10.07
C ARG A 184 -4.68 -15.84 11.37
N ALA A 185 -5.52 -15.85 12.41
CA ALA A 185 -5.21 -16.52 13.67
C ALA A 185 -5.06 -18.03 13.46
N ALA A 186 -6.04 -18.66 12.81
CA ALA A 186 -6.06 -20.09 12.54
C ALA A 186 -4.85 -20.55 11.70
N TYR A 187 -4.38 -19.74 10.75
CA TYR A 187 -3.26 -20.09 9.86
C TYR A 187 -1.98 -20.51 10.59
N TYR A 188 -1.75 -19.99 11.80
CA TYR A 188 -0.55 -20.31 12.59
C TYR A 188 -0.75 -21.36 13.67
N GLU A 189 -1.99 -21.76 13.92
CA GLU A 189 -2.41 -22.74 14.92
C GLU A 189 -2.66 -24.12 14.29
N GLU A 190 -3.26 -24.16 13.10
CA GLU A 190 -3.62 -25.38 12.40
C GLU A 190 -2.52 -25.87 11.45
N VAL A 191 -1.66 -26.78 11.93
CA VAL A 191 -0.50 -27.29 11.19
C VAL A 191 -0.88 -28.10 9.93
N SER A 192 -2.11 -28.64 9.87
CA SER A 192 -2.49 -29.66 8.88
C SER A 192 -3.27 -29.16 7.65
N THR A 193 -3.79 -27.92 7.64
CA THR A 193 -4.71 -27.44 6.58
C THR A 193 -4.47 -26.02 6.01
N PRO A 194 -3.22 -25.50 5.83
CA PRO A 194 -3.00 -24.15 5.30
C PRO A 194 -3.74 -23.86 3.97
N GLN A 195 -3.86 -24.85 3.10
CA GLN A 195 -4.51 -24.69 1.79
C GLN A 195 -6.01 -24.36 1.91
N ALA A 196 -6.72 -24.98 2.86
CA ALA A 196 -8.15 -24.74 3.05
C ALA A 196 -8.41 -23.33 3.56
N LEU A 197 -7.65 -22.89 4.57
CA LEU A 197 -7.72 -21.53 5.12
C LEU A 197 -7.41 -20.46 4.06
N LEU A 198 -6.39 -20.70 3.22
CA LEU A 198 -6.04 -19.80 2.12
C LEU A 198 -7.14 -19.74 1.05
N GLN A 199 -7.75 -20.87 0.72
CA GLN A 199 -8.88 -20.92 -0.21
C GLN A 199 -10.09 -20.18 0.35
N GLU A 200 -10.36 -20.30 1.65
CA GLU A 200 -11.44 -19.61 2.35
C GLU A 200 -11.19 -18.09 2.43
N ALA A 201 -9.97 -17.65 2.72
CA ALA A 201 -9.60 -16.24 2.68
C ALA A 201 -9.74 -15.64 1.28
N TRP A 202 -9.30 -16.37 0.25
CA TRP A 202 -9.48 -15.97 -1.14
C TRP A 202 -10.96 -15.89 -1.55
N SER A 203 -11.76 -16.89 -1.19
CA SER A 203 -13.20 -16.90 -1.47
C SER A 203 -13.90 -15.74 -0.76
N THR A 204 -13.51 -15.44 0.48
CA THR A 204 -14.04 -14.30 1.25
C THR A 204 -13.70 -12.98 0.55
N LEU A 205 -12.43 -12.72 0.24
CA LEU A 205 -12.02 -11.51 -0.47
C LEU A 205 -12.71 -11.36 -1.84
N SER A 206 -12.61 -12.39 -2.68
CA SER A 206 -13.11 -12.31 -4.05
C SER A 206 -14.63 -12.25 -4.12
N GLY A 207 -15.34 -12.99 -3.26
CA GLY A 207 -16.80 -12.89 -3.13
C GLY A 207 -17.25 -11.51 -2.66
N THR A 208 -16.59 -10.92 -1.66
CA THR A 208 -16.94 -9.57 -1.19
C THR A 208 -16.66 -8.49 -2.25
N VAL A 209 -15.61 -8.63 -3.05
CA VAL A 209 -15.35 -7.72 -4.19
C VAL A 209 -16.44 -7.84 -5.26
N ASP A 210 -16.89 -9.06 -5.59
CA ASP A 210 -17.98 -9.27 -6.55
C ASP A 210 -19.31 -8.70 -6.03
N ASP A 211 -19.60 -8.89 -4.74
CA ASP A 211 -20.78 -8.32 -4.09
C ASP A 211 -20.75 -6.79 -4.09
N LEU A 212 -19.59 -6.19 -3.83
CA LEU A 212 -19.40 -4.75 -3.92
C LEU A 212 -19.61 -4.27 -5.36
N GLU A 213 -19.04 -4.95 -6.37
CA GLU A 213 -19.24 -4.60 -7.78
C GLU A 213 -20.72 -4.63 -8.15
N ARG A 214 -21.46 -5.66 -7.72
CA ARG A 214 -22.90 -5.80 -7.94
C ARG A 214 -23.68 -4.63 -7.32
N GLN A 215 -23.44 -4.32 -6.05
CA GLN A 215 -24.11 -3.20 -5.38
C GLN A 215 -23.77 -1.84 -6.01
N LEU A 216 -22.53 -1.66 -6.48
CA LEU A 216 -22.14 -0.46 -7.22
C LEU A 216 -22.87 -0.36 -8.56
N LYS A 217 -23.09 -1.47 -9.29
CA LYS A 217 -23.85 -1.44 -10.56
C LYS A 217 -25.29 -0.93 -10.38
N GLU A 218 -25.90 -1.23 -9.24
CA GLU A 218 -27.28 -0.83 -8.93
C GLU A 218 -27.38 0.66 -8.53
N ARG A 219 -26.28 1.26 -8.07
CA ARG A 219 -26.28 2.60 -7.44
C ARG A 219 -25.57 3.67 -8.25
N LEU A 220 -24.57 3.28 -9.03
CA LEU A 220 -23.81 4.22 -9.83
C LEU A 220 -24.65 4.66 -11.04
N PRO A 221 -24.57 5.94 -11.44
CA PRO A 221 -25.24 6.44 -12.64
C PRO A 221 -24.48 6.01 -13.90
N LEU A 222 -24.48 4.70 -14.17
CA LEU A 222 -23.78 4.07 -15.30
C LEU A 222 -24.46 4.39 -16.63
N ARG A 223 -23.66 4.64 -17.67
CA ARG A 223 -24.15 4.71 -19.05
C ARG A 223 -24.44 3.30 -19.60
N PRO A 224 -25.27 3.16 -20.65
CA PRO A 224 -25.50 1.86 -21.29
C PRO A 224 -24.18 1.19 -21.71
N GLY A 225 -23.92 0.00 -21.19
CA GLY A 225 -22.70 -0.78 -21.45
C GLY A 225 -21.47 -0.37 -20.64
N GLU A 226 -21.54 0.67 -19.81
CA GLU A 226 -20.44 1.09 -18.94
C GLU A 226 -20.32 0.16 -17.72
N SER A 227 -19.10 -0.27 -17.42
CA SER A 227 -18.81 -1.02 -16.20
C SER A 227 -18.54 -0.09 -15.01
N SER A 228 -18.77 -0.58 -13.78
CA SER A 228 -18.49 0.19 -12.55
C SER A 228 -17.05 0.68 -12.45
N ALA A 229 -16.07 -0.05 -13.01
CA ALA A 229 -14.68 0.39 -12.99
C ALA A 229 -14.39 1.49 -14.02
N GLU A 230 -15.04 1.47 -15.18
CA GLU A 230 -14.92 2.55 -16.16
C GLU A 230 -15.54 3.83 -15.63
N PHE A 231 -16.71 3.72 -14.98
CA PHE A 231 -17.29 4.82 -14.24
C PHE A 231 -16.35 5.33 -13.14
N ALA A 232 -15.83 4.44 -12.30
CA ALA A 232 -14.94 4.82 -11.20
C ALA A 232 -13.67 5.51 -11.71
N GLU A 233 -13.02 4.98 -12.76
CA GLU A 233 -11.88 5.60 -13.41
C GLU A 233 -12.23 7.00 -13.95
N THR A 234 -13.30 7.14 -14.72
CA THR A 234 -13.66 8.45 -15.30
C THR A 234 -14.04 9.48 -14.23
N PHE A 235 -14.77 9.06 -13.19
CA PHE A 235 -15.15 9.91 -12.06
C PHE A 235 -13.96 10.40 -11.24
N VAL A 236 -13.06 9.51 -10.78
CA VAL A 236 -11.90 9.96 -9.97
C VAL A 236 -10.92 10.81 -10.78
N ASN A 237 -10.99 10.75 -12.11
CA ASN A 237 -10.27 11.62 -13.02
C ASN A 237 -11.05 12.91 -13.36
N GLY A 238 -12.18 13.22 -12.71
CA GLY A 238 -12.95 14.44 -12.95
C GLY A 238 -13.47 14.56 -14.39
N GLN A 239 -13.73 13.42 -15.05
CA GLN A 239 -14.31 13.35 -16.40
C GLN A 239 -15.80 12.99 -16.38
N ARG A 240 -16.35 12.76 -15.18
CA ARG A 240 -17.72 12.37 -14.92
C ARG A 240 -18.22 13.12 -13.70
N GLU A 241 -19.35 13.79 -13.85
CA GLU A 241 -20.05 14.44 -12.75
C GLU A 241 -21.06 13.49 -12.11
N VAL A 242 -21.33 13.73 -10.82
CA VAL A 242 -22.37 13.04 -10.05
C VAL A 242 -23.13 14.11 -9.29
N GLU A 243 -24.43 14.19 -9.55
CA GLU A 243 -25.36 15.05 -8.81
C GLU A 243 -25.22 14.72 -7.32
N CYS A 244 -24.96 15.73 -6.47
CA CYS A 244 -24.63 15.67 -5.02
C CYS A 244 -23.14 15.65 -4.63
N LEU A 245 -22.21 15.49 -5.56
CA LEU A 245 -20.78 15.54 -5.26
C LEU A 245 -20.15 16.87 -5.69
N ASP A 246 -19.18 17.34 -4.90
CA ASP A 246 -18.48 18.59 -5.17
C ASP A 246 -17.40 18.37 -6.24
N GLU A 247 -17.73 18.72 -7.48
CA GLU A 247 -16.83 18.60 -8.63
C GLU A 247 -15.50 19.35 -8.41
N SER A 248 -15.53 20.51 -7.75
CA SER A 248 -14.33 21.31 -7.50
C SER A 248 -13.34 20.57 -6.60
N LEU A 249 -13.84 19.78 -5.63
CA LEU A 249 -13.01 18.93 -4.78
C LEU A 249 -12.44 17.74 -5.55
N VAL A 250 -13.20 17.12 -6.45
CA VAL A 250 -12.71 16.03 -7.32
C VAL A 250 -11.57 16.53 -8.20
N LEU A 251 -11.77 17.68 -8.86
CA LEU A 251 -10.76 18.30 -9.73
C LEU A 251 -9.51 18.73 -8.95
N ARG A 252 -9.69 19.34 -7.77
CA ARG A 252 -8.58 19.72 -6.88
C ARG A 252 -7.78 18.49 -6.44
N ARG A 253 -8.45 17.44 -5.98
CA ARG A 253 -7.82 16.18 -5.57
C ARG A 253 -6.99 15.60 -6.73
N ARG A 254 -7.60 15.50 -7.92
CA ARG A 254 -6.90 15.05 -9.13
C ARG A 254 -5.65 15.88 -9.42
N ALA A 255 -5.76 17.21 -9.43
CA ALA A 255 -4.64 18.09 -9.75
C ALA A 255 -3.46 17.92 -8.77
N ILE A 256 -3.75 17.72 -7.47
CA ILE A 256 -2.72 17.48 -6.45
C ILE A 256 -2.07 16.09 -6.64
N ILE A 257 -2.85 15.04 -6.97
CA ILE A 257 -2.31 13.71 -7.29
C ILE A 257 -1.43 13.76 -8.55
N GLU A 258 -1.85 14.44 -9.61
CA GLU A 258 -1.05 14.64 -10.82
C GLU A 258 0.26 15.39 -10.52
N LYS A 259 0.20 16.45 -9.70
CA LYS A 259 1.39 17.17 -9.23
C LYS A 259 2.32 16.25 -8.43
N TYR A 260 1.77 15.42 -7.53
CA TYR A 260 2.51 14.45 -6.73
C TYR A 260 3.26 13.43 -7.61
N HIS A 261 2.59 12.82 -8.59
CA HIS A 261 3.23 11.86 -9.48
C HIS A 261 4.30 12.49 -10.39
N ARG A 262 4.06 13.73 -10.87
CA ARG A 262 5.10 14.49 -11.58
C ARG A 262 6.31 14.75 -10.69
N ARG A 263 6.09 15.09 -9.41
CA ARG A 263 7.17 15.31 -8.45
C ARG A 263 7.97 14.04 -8.18
N LEU A 264 7.32 12.90 -7.97
CA LEU A 264 8.00 11.60 -7.87
C LEU A 264 8.84 11.29 -9.12
N ALA A 265 8.30 11.58 -10.31
CA ALA A 265 9.02 11.38 -11.56
C ALA A 265 10.28 12.26 -11.68
N GLN A 266 10.20 13.53 -11.26
CA GLN A 266 11.35 14.45 -11.20
C GLN A 266 12.43 13.93 -10.24
N LEU A 267 12.03 13.34 -9.11
CA LEU A 267 12.92 12.66 -8.16
C LEU A 267 13.38 11.27 -8.63
N ARG A 268 12.99 10.84 -9.85
CA ARG A 268 13.30 9.52 -10.43
C ARG A 268 12.86 8.37 -9.53
N LEU A 269 11.69 8.52 -8.90
CA LEU A 269 11.04 7.52 -8.06
C LEU A 269 9.95 6.79 -8.84
N SER A 270 10.12 5.48 -9.02
CA SER A 270 9.19 4.60 -9.76
C SER A 270 8.28 3.77 -8.84
N TYR A 271 8.29 4.05 -7.55
CA TYR A 271 7.46 3.40 -6.52
C TYR A 271 7.15 4.41 -5.41
N GLY A 272 6.47 3.94 -4.36
CA GLY A 272 6.17 4.74 -3.17
C GLY A 272 4.93 5.59 -3.35
N PHE A 273 4.05 5.14 -4.25
CA PHE A 273 2.79 5.81 -4.56
C PHE A 273 1.82 5.68 -3.39
N LEU A 274 1.23 6.80 -2.97
CA LEU A 274 0.17 6.83 -1.97
C LEU A 274 -1.21 6.43 -2.54
N PHE A 275 -1.36 6.50 -3.87
CA PHE A 275 -2.62 6.30 -4.58
C PHE A 275 -2.55 5.08 -5.49
N TYR A 276 -3.68 4.42 -5.67
CA TYR A 276 -3.76 3.26 -6.55
C TYR A 276 -3.76 3.67 -8.02
N LEU A 277 -2.60 3.53 -8.67
CA LEU A 277 -2.41 3.84 -10.10
C LEU A 277 -3.41 3.17 -11.05
N THR A 278 -4.04 2.07 -10.64
CA THR A 278 -5.09 1.41 -11.43
C THR A 278 -6.24 2.36 -11.76
N ALA A 279 -6.63 3.23 -10.83
CA ALA A 279 -7.71 4.19 -11.03
C ALA A 279 -7.33 5.39 -11.91
N TYR A 280 -6.03 5.56 -12.20
CA TYR A 280 -5.48 6.67 -12.99
C TYR A 280 -4.71 6.18 -14.22
N SER A 281 -4.88 4.92 -14.61
CA SER A 281 -4.02 4.27 -15.60
C SER A 281 -4.01 4.95 -16.98
N ARG A 282 -5.09 5.68 -17.31
CA ARG A 282 -5.26 6.44 -18.56
C ARG A 282 -4.62 7.83 -18.53
N THR A 283 -4.47 8.43 -17.36
CA THR A 283 -4.09 9.84 -17.18
C THR A 283 -2.69 9.99 -16.58
N LEU A 284 -2.25 9.03 -15.78
CA LEU A 284 -0.96 9.05 -15.09
C LEU A 284 -0.03 7.98 -15.65
N GLN A 285 1.11 8.44 -16.16
CA GLN A 285 2.24 7.58 -16.50
C GLN A 285 3.29 7.67 -15.38
N PRO A 286 3.40 6.65 -14.50
CA PRO A 286 4.44 6.66 -13.48
C PRO A 286 5.81 6.63 -14.14
N TYR A 287 6.79 7.27 -13.51
CA TYR A 287 8.18 7.17 -13.95
C TYR A 287 8.62 5.71 -13.96
N ARG A 288 9.21 5.29 -15.08
CA ARG A 288 9.79 3.95 -15.24
C ARG A 288 11.30 4.07 -15.31
N GLN A 289 11.98 3.60 -14.27
CA GLN A 289 13.44 3.57 -14.26
C GLN A 289 13.95 2.64 -15.35
N ARG A 290 14.89 3.13 -16.18
CA ARG A 290 15.53 2.31 -17.22
C ARG A 290 16.24 1.10 -16.60
N PRO A 291 16.14 -0.11 -17.19
CA PRO A 291 16.75 -1.32 -16.62
C PRO A 291 18.25 -1.20 -16.34
N LEU A 292 18.99 -0.53 -17.23
CA LEU A 292 20.42 -0.29 -17.05
C LEU A 292 20.73 0.56 -15.81
N VAL A 293 19.96 1.62 -15.58
CA VAL A 293 20.10 2.48 -14.40
C VAL A 293 19.81 1.69 -13.13
N ARG A 294 18.77 0.84 -13.14
CA ARG A 294 18.46 -0.06 -12.02
C ARG A 294 19.64 -1.00 -11.72
N ARG A 295 20.22 -1.64 -12.75
CA ARG A 295 21.37 -2.55 -12.60
C ARG A 295 22.59 -1.85 -12.02
N ILE A 296 22.96 -0.68 -12.55
CA ILE A 296 24.10 0.10 -12.06
C ILE A 296 23.88 0.53 -10.60
N ALA A 297 22.70 1.04 -10.28
CA ALA A 297 22.37 1.44 -8.93
C ALA A 297 22.38 0.25 -7.95
N GLN A 298 21.77 -0.89 -8.32
CA GLN A 298 21.81 -2.10 -7.49
C GLN A 298 23.25 -2.60 -7.26
N ALA A 299 24.11 -2.56 -8.27
CA ALA A 299 25.53 -2.90 -8.13
C ALA A 299 26.25 -1.99 -7.13
N ARG A 300 25.91 -0.70 -7.09
CA ARG A 300 26.48 0.25 -6.12
C ARG A 300 26.09 -0.06 -4.67
N TYR A 301 24.85 -0.49 -4.41
CA TYR A 301 24.37 -0.73 -3.05
C TYR A 301 24.62 -2.17 -2.55
N LYS A 302 24.90 -3.12 -3.46
CA LYS A 302 25.16 -4.53 -3.11
C LYS A 302 26.33 -4.72 -2.14
N PRO A 303 27.52 -4.08 -2.31
CA PRO A 303 28.64 -4.24 -1.37
C PRO A 303 28.28 -3.77 0.04
N GLN A 304 27.60 -2.62 0.16
CA GLN A 304 27.17 -2.11 1.46
C GLN A 304 26.27 -3.11 2.18
N ARG A 305 25.28 -3.67 1.47
CA ARG A 305 24.38 -4.69 2.04
C ARG A 305 25.14 -5.92 2.51
N LEU A 306 26.11 -6.41 1.74
CA LEU A 306 26.94 -7.57 2.14
C LEU A 306 27.79 -7.28 3.37
N ILE A 307 28.34 -6.07 3.49
CA ILE A 307 29.08 -5.62 4.68
C ILE A 307 28.14 -5.60 5.90
N ASP A 308 26.92 -5.07 5.74
CA ASP A 308 25.95 -5.04 6.83
C ASP A 308 25.57 -6.47 7.27
N GLU A 309 25.27 -7.35 6.31
CA GLU A 309 24.98 -8.77 6.59
C GLU A 309 26.13 -9.48 7.30
N PHE A 310 27.38 -9.19 6.92
CA PHE A 310 28.56 -9.75 7.58
C PHE A 310 28.68 -9.24 9.03
N LYS A 311 28.53 -7.93 9.26
CA LYS A 311 28.58 -7.33 10.60
C LYS A 311 27.53 -7.92 11.55
N HIS A 312 26.34 -8.26 11.05
CA HIS A 312 25.29 -8.88 11.84
C HIS A 312 25.54 -10.36 12.16
N ARG A 313 26.41 -11.05 11.41
CA ARG A 313 26.78 -12.45 11.69
C ARG A 313 27.92 -12.58 12.69
N LEU A 314 28.73 -11.53 12.87
CA LEU A 314 29.79 -11.54 13.86
C LEU A 314 29.16 -11.59 15.26
N PRO A 315 29.62 -12.48 16.15
CA PRO A 315 29.14 -12.51 17.53
C PRO A 315 29.39 -11.14 18.15
N ARG A 316 28.33 -10.51 18.69
CA ARG A 316 28.47 -9.26 19.43
C ARG A 316 29.39 -9.54 20.60
N THR A 317 30.62 -9.03 20.53
CA THR A 317 31.53 -9.09 21.68
C THR A 317 30.81 -8.36 22.82
N PRO A 318 30.59 -9.01 23.98
CA PRO A 318 29.93 -8.34 25.09
C PRO A 318 30.72 -7.07 25.42
N ALA A 319 30.02 -5.93 25.49
CA ALA A 319 30.63 -4.68 25.93
C ALA A 319 31.19 -4.91 27.34
N ARG A 320 32.49 -4.69 27.51
CA ARG A 320 33.19 -4.81 28.78
C ARG A 320 32.95 -3.59 29.65
#